data_AF-A0A385I4W7-F1
#
_entry.id   AF-A0A385I4W7-F1
#
_cell.length_a   1.000
_cell.length_b   1.000
_cell.length_c   1.000
_cell.angle_alpha   90.00
_cell.angle_beta   90.00
_cell.angle_gamma   90.00
#
_symmetry.space_group_name_H-M   'P 1'
#
loop_
_entity.id
_entity.type
_entity.pdbx_description
1 polymer ?
#
loop_
_entity_poly.entity_id
_entity_poly.type
_entity_poly.pdbx_seq_one_letter_code
_entity_poly.pdbx_strand_id
1 'polypeptide(L)'
;HGDLHHENIMFSSRGWLVIDPVGLVGEVGFGAANMFYDPADRDDLCLDPRRIAQMADAFSRALDVDPRRLLDQAYAYGCLSAAWNADGEEE
;
A
#
# COMPACT_ATOMS: atom_id res chain seq x y z
N HIS A 1 5.17 -3.96 8.21
CA HIS A 1 4.40 -5.11 7.68
C HIS A 1 5.19 -5.78 6.58
N GLY A 2 5.40 -5.08 5.47
CA GLY A 2 6.15 -5.58 4.31
C GLY A 2 5.23 -6.02 3.18
N ASP A 3 3.96 -6.32 3.49
CA ASP A 3 2.93 -6.67 2.50
C ASP A 3 1.52 -6.28 2.99
N LEU A 4 1.27 -4.98 3.17
CA LEU A 4 0.00 -4.50 3.73
C LEU A 4 -1.03 -4.26 2.62
N HIS A 5 -2.08 -5.08 2.59
CA HIS A 5 -3.24 -4.96 1.70
C HIS A 5 -4.51 -5.39 2.45
N HIS A 6 -5.71 -5.12 1.89
CA HIS A 6 -6.98 -5.32 2.58
C HIS A 6 -7.24 -6.75 3.04
N GLU A 7 -6.73 -7.77 2.36
CA GLU A 7 -6.88 -9.17 2.79
C GLU A 7 -6.03 -9.50 4.01
N ASN A 8 -4.92 -8.78 4.21
CA ASN A 8 -4.09 -8.85 5.42
C ASN A 8 -4.61 -7.95 6.56
N ILE A 9 -5.81 -7.38 6.41
CA ILE A 9 -6.48 -6.57 7.43
C ILE A 9 -7.85 -7.20 7.76
N MET A 10 -7.97 -7.78 8.94
CA MET A 10 -9.18 -8.49 9.36
C MET A 10 -9.84 -7.85 10.58
N PHE A 11 -11.16 -7.85 10.61
CA PHE A 11 -11.91 -7.46 11.80
C PHE A 11 -12.16 -8.66 12.72
N SER A 12 -11.95 -8.47 14.02
CA SER A 12 -12.14 -9.50 15.04
C SER A 12 -12.78 -8.92 16.31
N SER A 13 -13.00 -9.75 17.33
CA SER A 13 -13.42 -9.30 18.66
C SER A 13 -12.42 -8.34 19.34
N ARG A 14 -11.18 -8.29 18.86
CA ARG A 14 -10.12 -7.37 19.30
C ARG A 14 -10.07 -6.07 18.49
N GLY A 15 -10.99 -5.88 17.53
CA GLY A 15 -10.97 -4.81 16.53
C GLY A 15 -10.25 -5.20 15.25
N TRP A 16 -9.82 -4.20 14.48
CA TRP A 16 -9.02 -4.37 13.27
C TRP A 16 -7.62 -4.88 13.61
N LEU A 17 -7.23 -5.98 12.97
CA LEU A 17 -5.94 -6.62 13.12
C LEU A 17 -5.24 -6.69 11.77
N VAL A 18 -3.96 -6.38 11.78
CA VAL A 18 -3.05 -6.64 10.66
C VAL A 18 -2.39 -8.00 10.89
N ILE A 19 -2.38 -8.85 9.87
CA ILE A 19 -1.85 -10.23 9.92
C ILE A 19 -0.84 -10.49 8.79
N ASP A 20 -0.07 -11.56 8.94
CA ASP A 20 0.95 -12.02 7.98
C ASP A 20 2.10 -11.03 7.69
N PRO A 21 2.83 -10.56 8.73
CA PRO A 21 3.93 -9.64 8.52
C PRO A 21 5.18 -10.34 7.97
N VAL A 22 5.71 -9.83 6.86
CA VAL A 22 7.07 -10.14 6.38
C VAL A 22 8.15 -9.64 7.36
N GLY A 23 7.86 -8.58 8.11
CA GLY A 23 8.76 -8.07 9.16
C GLY A 23 9.86 -7.12 8.68
N LEU A 24 9.64 -6.42 7.57
CA LEU A 24 10.62 -5.46 7.03
C LEU A 24 10.80 -4.23 7.92
N VAL A 25 12.05 -3.78 8.06
CA VAL A 25 12.43 -2.52 8.72
C VAL A 25 12.81 -1.50 7.65
N GLY A 26 12.21 -0.32 7.71
CA GLY A 26 12.42 0.73 6.72
C GLY A 26 11.62 1.98 7.03
N GLU A 27 11.43 2.82 6.02
CA GLU A 27 10.66 4.06 6.15
C GLU A 27 9.17 3.75 6.38
N VAL A 28 8.57 4.43 7.38
CA VAL A 28 7.20 4.13 7.83
C VAL A 28 6.16 4.30 6.72
N GLY A 29 6.30 5.32 5.89
CA GLY A 29 5.37 5.62 4.79
C GLY A 29 5.33 4.52 3.72
N PHE A 30 6.46 3.85 3.48
CA PHE A 30 6.54 2.75 2.51
C PHE A 30 5.64 1.58 2.92
N GLY A 31 5.38 1.41 4.23
CA GLY A 31 4.46 0.39 4.74
C GLY A 31 3.01 0.56 4.27
N ALA A 32 2.62 1.73 3.77
CA ALA A 32 1.28 1.99 3.21
C ALA A 32 1.27 2.04 1.67
N ALA A 33 2.41 1.87 1.00
CA ALA A 33 2.53 2.07 -0.44
C ALA A 33 1.64 1.12 -1.24
N ASN A 34 1.59 -0.16 -0.86
CA ASN A 34 0.77 -1.18 -1.52
C ASN A 34 -0.73 -0.84 -1.48
N MET A 35 -1.20 -0.20 -0.40
CA MET A 35 -2.62 0.16 -0.22
C MET A 35 -3.14 1.11 -1.31
N PHE A 36 -2.29 1.93 -1.95
CA PHE A 36 -2.74 2.84 -3.01
C PHE A 36 -3.27 2.08 -4.23
N TYR A 37 -2.73 0.88 -4.51
CA TYR A 37 -3.19 -0.02 -5.56
C TYR A 37 -3.81 -1.29 -4.96
N ASP A 38 -4.76 -1.10 -4.05
CA ASP A 38 -5.48 -2.18 -3.39
C ASP A 38 -6.98 -1.83 -3.31
N PRO A 39 -7.90 -2.70 -3.76
CA PRO A 39 -7.69 -4.06 -4.28
C PRO A 39 -7.11 -4.10 -5.71
N ALA A 40 -6.39 -5.18 -6.02
CA ALA A 40 -5.97 -5.49 -7.39
C ALA A 40 -7.17 -5.59 -8.34
N ASP A 41 -6.93 -5.37 -9.63
CA ASP A 41 -7.91 -5.43 -10.73
C ASP A 41 -9.10 -4.45 -10.62
N ARG A 42 -8.99 -3.43 -9.77
CA ARG A 42 -9.98 -2.35 -9.60
C ARG A 42 -9.40 -1.00 -10.02
N ASP A 43 -8.95 -0.93 -11.27
CA ASP A 43 -8.40 0.29 -11.87
C ASP A 43 -9.33 1.50 -11.73
N ASP A 44 -10.65 1.28 -11.80
CA ASP A 44 -11.67 2.31 -11.59
C ASP A 44 -11.57 2.99 -10.21
N LEU A 45 -11.10 2.27 -9.19
CA LEU A 45 -10.82 2.79 -7.86
C LEU A 45 -9.36 3.24 -7.75
N CYS A 46 -8.42 2.37 -8.10
CA CYS A 46 -6.99 2.58 -7.85
C CYS A 46 -6.41 3.73 -8.66
N LEU A 47 -6.96 4.03 -9.84
CA LEU A 47 -6.54 5.15 -10.68
C LEU A 47 -7.37 6.42 -10.46
N ASP A 48 -8.38 6.41 -9.57
CA ASP A 48 -9.15 7.63 -9.25
C ASP A 48 -8.27 8.61 -8.46
N PRO A 49 -7.91 9.78 -9.04
CA PRO A 49 -7.06 10.76 -8.36
C PRO A 49 -7.70 11.31 -7.08
N ARG A 50 -9.04 11.34 -6.96
CA ARG A 50 -9.71 11.76 -5.72
C ARG A 50 -9.48 10.73 -4.62
N ARG A 51 -9.58 9.44 -4.93
CA ARG A 51 -9.30 8.38 -3.95
C ARG A 51 -7.84 8.41 -3.52
N ILE A 52 -6.90 8.52 -4.46
CA ILE A 52 -5.47 8.63 -4.16
C ILE A 52 -5.21 9.81 -3.21
N ALA A 53 -5.76 10.99 -3.50
CA ALA A 53 -5.59 12.17 -2.66
C ALA A 53 -6.18 11.98 -1.25
N GLN A 54 -7.36 11.36 -1.14
CA GLN A 54 -7.99 11.06 0.15
C GLN A 54 -7.18 10.06 0.97
N MET A 55 -6.60 9.03 0.33
CA MET A 55 -5.74 8.05 0.99
C MET A 55 -4.43 8.68 1.44
N ALA A 56 -3.78 9.48 0.60
CA ALA A 56 -2.55 10.18 0.97
C ALA A 56 -2.77 11.11 2.17
N ASP A 57 -3.89 11.83 2.22
CA ASP A 57 -4.27 12.69 3.33
C ASP A 57 -4.56 11.89 4.62
N ALA A 58 -5.29 10.77 4.51
CA ALA A 58 -5.55 9.88 5.64
C ALA A 58 -4.27 9.25 6.22
N PHE A 59 -3.41 8.70 5.35
CA PHE A 59 -2.15 8.08 5.76
C PHE A 59 -1.14 9.11 6.26
N SER A 60 -1.07 10.29 5.66
CA SER A 60 -0.22 11.38 6.13
C SER A 60 -0.53 11.72 7.58
N ARG A 61 -1.82 11.91 7.93
CA ARG A 61 -2.23 12.15 9.32
C ARG A 61 -1.97 10.98 10.25
N ALA A 62 -2.18 9.75 9.78
CA ALA A 62 -2.03 8.56 10.62
C ALA A 62 -0.57 8.22 10.93
N LEU A 63 0.34 8.50 9.99
CA LEU A 63 1.76 8.13 10.05
C LEU A 63 2.68 9.31 10.36
N ASP A 64 2.16 10.54 10.37
CA ASP A 64 2.93 11.78 10.49
C ASP A 64 4.02 11.89 9.41
N VAL A 65 3.63 11.65 8.15
CA VAL A 65 4.51 11.68 6.98
C VAL A 65 3.97 12.67 5.95
N ASP A 66 4.87 13.40 5.28
CA ASP A 66 4.49 14.28 4.18
C ASP A 66 3.75 13.51 3.06
N PRO A 67 2.59 13.99 2.59
CA PRO A 67 1.79 13.27 1.60
C PRO A 67 2.51 13.11 0.26
N ARG A 68 3.43 14.01 -0.12
CA ARG A 68 4.21 13.87 -1.35
C ARG A 68 5.20 12.73 -1.19
N ARG A 69 5.84 12.60 -0.02
CA ARG A 69 6.74 11.48 0.28
C ARG A 69 6.02 10.12 0.21
N LEU A 70 4.79 10.03 0.70
CA LEU A 70 3.95 8.83 0.57
C LEU A 70 3.67 8.48 -0.88
N LEU A 71 3.35 9.48 -1.71
CA LEU A 71 3.08 9.28 -3.13
C LEU A 71 4.36 8.88 -3.91
N ASP A 72 5.52 9.45 -3.58
CA ASP A 72 6.81 9.04 -4.16
C ASP A 72 7.11 7.56 -3.84
N GLN A 73 6.80 7.12 -2.62
CA GLN A 73 6.94 5.72 -2.22
C GLN A 73 5.93 4.80 -2.90
N ALA A 74 4.68 5.24 -3.05
CA ALA A 74 3.65 4.50 -3.80
C ALA A 74 4.07 4.31 -5.26
N TYR A 75 4.63 5.36 -5.89
CA TYR A 75 5.19 5.27 -7.23
C TYR A 75 6.35 4.25 -7.30
N ALA A 76 7.31 4.35 -6.38
CA ALA A 76 8.44 3.41 -6.32
C ALA A 76 7.97 1.97 -6.09
N TYR A 77 6.96 1.76 -5.25
CA TYR A 77 6.35 0.45 -5.01
C TYR A 77 5.64 -0.08 -6.26
N GLY A 78 4.94 0.78 -7.01
CA GLY A 78 4.35 0.41 -8.30
C GLY A 78 5.40 -0.07 -9.30
N CYS A 79 6.55 0.61 -9.38
CA CYS A 79 7.67 0.14 -10.20
C CYS A 79 8.23 -1.21 -9.73
N LEU A 80 8.37 -1.41 -8.42
CA LEU A 80 8.81 -2.69 -7.84
C LEU A 80 7.83 -3.82 -8.16
N SER A 81 6.53 -3.58 -7.99
CA SER A 81 5.47 -4.54 -8.30
C SER A 81 5.46 -4.91 -9.78
N ALA A 82 5.60 -3.92 -10.68
CA ALA A 82 5.69 -4.17 -12.12
C ALA A 82 6.93 -5.01 -12.49
N ALA A 83 8.10 -4.71 -11.90
CA ALA A 83 9.31 -5.49 -12.11
C ALA A 83 9.17 -6.94 -11.61
N TRP A 84 8.60 -7.12 -10.41
CA TRP A 84 8.36 -8.45 -9.85
C TRP A 84 7.43 -9.30 -10.73
N ASN A 85 6.36 -8.70 -11.26
CA ASN A 85 5.43 -9.41 -12.14
C ASN A 85 6.06 -9.74 -13.50
N ALA A 86 6.93 -8.87 -14.02
CA ALA A 86 7.66 -9.14 -15.28
C ALA A 86 8.64 -10.32 -15.15
N ASP A 87 9.31 -10.46 -14.00
CA ASP A 87 10.22 -11.58 -13.73
C ASP A 87 9.47 -12.92 -13.51
N GLY A 88 8.17 -12.88 -13.19
CA GLY A 88 7.33 -14.06 -12.99
C GLY A 88 6.75 -14.66 -14.27
N GLU A 89 6.96 -14.04 -15.43
CA GLU A 89 6.54 -14.57 -16.75
C GLU A 89 7.63 -15.42 -17.43
N GLU A 90 8.80 -15.62 -16.80
CA GLU A 90 9.84 -16.58 -17.21
C GLU A 90 9.69 -17.96 -16.53
N GLU A 91 8.51 -18.58 -16.60
CA GLU A 91 8.28 -20.05 -16.49
C GLU A 91 7.17 -20.49 -17.46
#